data_AF-A0A7S1RYV4-F1
#
_entry.id   AF-A0A7S1RYV4-F1
#
_cell.length_a   1.000
_cell.length_b   1.000
_cell.length_c   1.000
_cell.angle_alpha   90.00
_cell.angle_beta   90.00
_cell.angle_gamma   90.00
#
_symmetry.space_group_name_H-M   'P 1'
#
loop_
_entity.id
_entity.type
_entity.pdbx_description
1 polymer ?
#
loop_
_entity_poly.entity_id
_entity_poly.type
_entity_poly.pdbx_seq_one_letter_code
_entity_poly.pdbx_strand_id
1 'polypeptide(L)'
;QALAVMDLLRTIVALAAVCCRSVAARAAVDCDGVPYDSDGLELIYVVRHGEKNQAGDHLSSRGLERAEYIKSLWSGHDARFSRPKAVFANFYHQEFNSVELARPLAENLGLPVISDYNRANNTRAASAILTKLAETRGPIFVAWEHKNIVNLVHDLGCSCPWMEPWAGTRWPKTDFDEIFILGLQAGSCAGMSLTQEGFTESVMLEHLIVPVVVWSLVLASAMLLVWMRCRGVHAPDSPYGSAFDSSSQASPTCSRDSRAFSEPLLKVV
;
A
#
# COMPACT_ATOMS: atom_id res chain seq x y z
N GLN A 1 28.03 23.85 14.08
CA GLN A 1 26.59 23.58 14.30
C GLN A 1 25.84 23.42 12.97
N ALA A 2 25.96 24.34 12.00
CA ALA A 2 25.33 24.19 10.67
C ALA A 2 25.76 22.92 9.87
N LEU A 3 27.04 22.54 9.96
CA LEU A 3 27.56 21.33 9.29
C LEU A 3 26.93 20.03 9.80
N ALA A 4 26.63 19.92 11.09
CA ALA A 4 26.02 18.72 11.68
C ALA A 4 24.55 18.54 11.24
N VAL A 5 23.84 19.65 11.00
CA VAL A 5 22.46 19.63 10.50
C VAL A 5 22.41 19.20 9.02
N MET A 6 23.40 19.63 8.23
CA MET A 6 23.50 19.23 6.82
C MET A 6 23.87 17.76 6.64
N ASP A 7 24.72 17.20 7.50
CA ASP A 7 25.04 15.78 7.47
C ASP A 7 23.84 14.92 7.90
N LEU A 8 23.09 15.32 8.93
CA LEU A 8 21.87 14.62 9.34
C LEU A 8 20.81 14.62 8.22
N LEU A 9 20.63 15.74 7.51
CA LEU A 9 19.73 15.82 6.35
C LEU A 9 20.17 14.90 5.21
N ARG A 10 21.47 14.82 4.92
CA ARG A 10 22.01 13.88 3.91
C ARG A 10 21.79 12.43 4.31
N THR A 11 21.94 12.09 5.59
CA THR A 11 21.68 10.73 6.09
C THR A 11 20.19 10.38 6.01
N ILE A 12 19.29 11.31 6.34
CA ILE A 12 17.84 11.10 6.22
C ILE A 12 17.42 10.92 4.77
N VAL A 13 17.94 11.73 3.84
CA VAL A 13 17.68 11.58 2.39
C VAL A 13 18.22 10.24 1.86
N ALA A 14 19.41 9.81 2.32
CA ALA A 14 19.98 8.52 1.93
C ALA A 14 19.16 7.33 2.49
N LEU A 15 18.63 7.43 3.71
CA LEU A 15 17.74 6.42 4.30
C LEU A 15 16.39 6.35 3.58
N ALA A 16 15.82 7.49 3.16
CA ALA A 16 14.61 7.53 2.33
C ALA A 16 14.84 6.86 0.96
N ALA A 17 16.02 7.06 0.34
CA ALA A 17 16.39 6.41 -0.92
C ALA A 17 16.60 4.89 -0.78
N VAL A 18 17.06 4.40 0.38
CA VAL A 18 17.21 2.95 0.66
C VAL A 18 15.87 2.26 0.96
N CYS A 19 14.85 2.99 1.40
CA CYS A 19 13.48 2.49 1.52
C CYS A 19 12.77 2.40 0.16
N CYS A 20 13.26 3.12 -0.84
CA CYS A 20 12.80 3.03 -2.22
C CYS A 20 13.50 1.88 -2.97
N ARG A 21 13.71 0.73 -2.30
CA ARG A 21 13.99 -0.51 -3.03
C ARG A 21 12.74 -0.81 -3.83
N SER A 22 12.80 -0.45 -5.10
CA SER A 22 11.84 -0.84 -6.11
C SER A 22 11.48 -2.30 -5.88
N VAL A 23 10.23 -2.57 -5.52
CA VAL A 23 9.64 -3.88 -5.76
C VAL A 23 9.69 -4.00 -7.28
N ALA A 24 10.78 -4.56 -7.79
CA ALA A 24 10.92 -4.82 -9.20
C ALA A 24 9.78 -5.79 -9.52
N ALA A 25 8.74 -5.29 -10.19
CA ALA A 25 7.67 -6.11 -10.69
C ALA A 25 8.35 -7.26 -11.45
N ARG A 26 8.15 -8.50 -10.99
CA ARG A 26 8.55 -9.65 -11.78
C ARG A 26 7.87 -9.50 -13.13
N ALA A 27 8.66 -9.45 -14.19
CA ALA A 27 8.13 -9.40 -15.55
C ALA A 27 7.16 -10.58 -15.72
N ALA A 28 6.08 -10.36 -16.46
CA ALA A 28 5.17 -11.43 -16.79
C ALA A 28 5.95 -12.48 -17.59
N VAL A 29 6.20 -13.65 -17.02
CA VAL A 29 6.88 -14.76 -17.67
C VAL A 29 5.86 -15.81 -18.07
N ASP A 30 6.09 -16.58 -19.12
CA ASP A 30 5.27 -17.75 -19.46
C ASP A 30 5.66 -18.97 -18.58
N CYS A 31 5.15 -20.15 -18.94
CA CYS A 31 5.45 -21.38 -18.20
C CYS A 31 6.92 -21.81 -18.27
N ASP A 32 7.67 -21.32 -19.26
CA ASP A 32 9.09 -21.60 -19.47
C ASP A 32 9.99 -20.49 -18.90
N GLY A 33 9.40 -19.48 -18.24
CA GLY A 33 10.13 -18.37 -17.67
C GLY A 33 10.49 -17.28 -18.69
N VAL A 34 9.92 -17.34 -19.91
CA VAL A 34 10.17 -16.37 -20.98
C VAL A 34 9.22 -15.19 -20.79
N PRO A 35 9.71 -13.93 -20.81
CA PRO A 35 8.82 -12.77 -20.76
C PRO A 35 7.76 -12.83 -21.87
N TYR A 36 6.50 -12.67 -21.50
CA TYR A 36 5.38 -12.69 -22.43
C TYR A 36 4.69 -11.32 -22.45
N ASP A 37 4.34 -10.86 -23.64
CA ASP A 37 3.59 -9.62 -23.84
C ASP A 37 2.09 -9.87 -23.68
N SER A 38 1.48 -9.19 -22.71
CA SER A 38 0.04 -9.26 -22.44
C SER A 38 -0.82 -8.51 -23.46
N ASP A 39 -0.21 -7.78 -24.39
CA ASP A 39 -0.94 -7.01 -25.41
C ASP A 39 -1.83 -7.91 -26.27
N GLY A 40 -3.11 -7.55 -26.33
CA GLY A 40 -4.12 -8.28 -27.08
C GLY A 40 -4.65 -9.57 -26.41
N LEU A 41 -4.18 -9.91 -25.20
CA LEU A 41 -4.72 -11.05 -24.45
C LEU A 41 -5.94 -10.69 -23.60
N GLU A 42 -6.78 -11.70 -23.39
CA GLU A 42 -7.92 -11.66 -22.49
C GLU A 42 -7.42 -12.04 -21.07
N LEU A 43 -7.49 -11.09 -20.13
CA LEU A 43 -6.85 -11.24 -18.82
C LEU A 43 -7.80 -11.76 -17.74
N ILE A 44 -7.31 -12.66 -16.90
CA ILE A 44 -7.98 -13.06 -15.64
C ILE A 44 -7.00 -12.82 -14.49
N TYR A 45 -7.43 -12.03 -13.50
CA TYR A 45 -6.70 -11.81 -12.26
C TYR A 45 -7.29 -12.71 -11.17
N VAL A 46 -6.49 -13.60 -10.60
CA VAL A 46 -6.91 -14.47 -9.50
C VAL A 46 -6.16 -14.09 -8.23
N VAL A 47 -6.92 -13.66 -7.23
CA VAL A 47 -6.42 -13.14 -5.95
C VAL A 47 -6.96 -14.00 -4.81
N ARG A 48 -6.14 -14.22 -3.80
CA ARG A 48 -6.54 -14.91 -2.57
C ARG A 48 -7.44 -14.02 -1.71
N HIS A 49 -8.42 -14.60 -1.01
CA HIS A 49 -9.16 -13.90 0.04
C HIS A 49 -8.22 -13.19 1.04
N GLY A 50 -8.65 -12.08 1.64
CA GLY A 50 -7.86 -11.37 2.66
C GLY A 50 -7.78 -12.09 4.00
N GLU A 51 -7.10 -11.47 4.96
CA GLU A 51 -6.95 -11.99 6.33
C GLU A 51 -8.31 -12.17 7.02
N LYS A 52 -8.58 -13.38 7.52
CA LYS A 52 -9.86 -13.74 8.12
C LYS A 52 -9.93 -13.33 9.60
N ASN A 53 -11.15 -13.12 10.10
CA ASN A 53 -11.43 -13.00 11.53
C ASN A 53 -11.18 -14.35 12.26
N GLN A 54 -11.39 -14.38 13.58
CA GLN A 54 -11.17 -15.59 14.38
C GLN A 54 -12.11 -16.75 14.01
N ALA A 55 -13.34 -16.45 13.58
CA ALA A 55 -14.33 -17.45 13.19
C ALA A 55 -14.02 -18.06 11.80
N GLY A 56 -13.27 -17.36 10.96
CA GLY A 56 -12.84 -17.80 9.63
C GLY A 56 -13.88 -17.58 8.51
N ASP A 57 -15.02 -16.99 8.83
CA ASP A 57 -16.14 -16.72 7.92
C ASP A 57 -16.00 -15.35 7.24
N HIS A 58 -15.62 -14.31 7.98
CA HIS A 58 -15.47 -12.94 7.50
C HIS A 58 -14.00 -12.50 7.45
N LEU A 59 -13.73 -11.37 6.81
CA LEU A 59 -12.46 -10.66 6.91
C LEU A 59 -12.27 -10.07 8.32
N SER A 60 -11.02 -10.04 8.75
CA SER A 60 -10.56 -9.25 9.89
C SER A 60 -10.49 -7.76 9.52
N SER A 61 -10.25 -6.88 10.49
CA SER A 61 -9.99 -5.45 10.20
C SER A 61 -8.87 -5.27 9.18
N ARG A 62 -7.78 -6.03 9.32
CA ARG A 62 -6.67 -6.05 8.36
C ARG A 62 -7.11 -6.51 6.96
N GLY A 63 -7.95 -7.54 6.89
CA GLY A 63 -8.47 -8.03 5.63
C GLY A 63 -9.37 -6.99 4.93
N LEU A 64 -10.14 -6.21 5.69
CA LEU A 64 -10.95 -5.11 5.16
C LEU A 64 -10.08 -3.96 4.65
N GLU A 65 -9.01 -3.59 5.37
CA GLU A 65 -8.01 -2.62 4.89
C GLU A 65 -7.35 -3.11 3.58
N ARG A 66 -7.01 -4.40 3.52
CA ARG A 66 -6.49 -5.02 2.29
C ARG A 66 -7.50 -4.96 1.15
N ALA A 67 -8.80 -5.16 1.40
CA ALA A 67 -9.84 -5.05 0.38
C ALA A 67 -9.91 -3.64 -0.25
N GLU A 68 -9.74 -2.61 0.57
CA GLU A 68 -9.66 -1.23 0.10
C GLU A 68 -8.39 -0.96 -0.69
N TYR A 69 -7.26 -1.55 -0.30
CA TYR A 69 -6.03 -1.48 -1.08
C TYR A 69 -6.15 -2.23 -2.41
N ILE A 70 -6.71 -3.43 -2.43
CA ILE A 70 -6.99 -4.19 -3.66
C ILE A 70 -7.80 -3.34 -4.64
N LYS A 71 -8.83 -2.62 -4.17
CA LYS A 71 -9.60 -1.70 -5.02
C LYS A 71 -8.70 -0.68 -5.74
N SER A 72 -7.70 -0.10 -5.07
CA SER A 72 -6.84 0.93 -5.67
C SER A 72 -5.97 0.39 -6.81
N LEU A 73 -5.63 -0.90 -6.79
CA LEU A 73 -4.78 -1.52 -7.81
C LEU A 73 -5.44 -1.62 -9.20
N TRP A 74 -6.78 -1.64 -9.26
CA TRP A 74 -7.54 -1.70 -10.53
C TRP A 74 -8.35 -0.43 -10.81
N SER A 75 -8.33 0.54 -9.91
CA SER A 75 -9.13 1.75 -10.06
C SER A 75 -8.57 2.94 -9.29
N GLY A 76 -8.58 4.11 -9.94
CA GLY A 76 -8.05 5.35 -9.36
C GLY A 76 -6.72 5.76 -9.98
N HIS A 77 -6.04 6.70 -9.31
CA HIS A 77 -4.78 7.27 -9.77
C HIS A 77 -3.62 6.26 -9.75
N ASP A 78 -3.62 5.35 -8.76
CA ASP A 78 -2.54 4.40 -8.54
C ASP A 78 -2.83 3.02 -9.16
N ALA A 79 -3.78 2.96 -10.10
CA ALA A 79 -4.15 1.72 -10.77
C ALA A 79 -2.95 1.13 -11.53
N ARG A 80 -2.63 -0.12 -11.21
CA ARG A 80 -1.53 -0.90 -11.81
C ARG A 80 -2.02 -1.91 -12.84
N PHE A 81 -3.32 -2.21 -12.84
CA PHE A 81 -3.91 -3.25 -13.66
C PHE A 81 -5.09 -2.74 -14.48
N SER A 82 -5.37 -3.43 -15.58
CA SER A 82 -6.50 -3.12 -16.47
C SER A 82 -7.84 -3.34 -15.78
N ARG A 83 -8.72 -2.34 -15.85
CA ARG A 83 -10.03 -2.34 -15.20
C ARG A 83 -10.87 -3.59 -15.56
N PRO A 84 -11.29 -4.41 -14.57
CA PRO A 84 -12.12 -5.57 -14.81
C PRO A 84 -13.52 -5.22 -15.35
N LYS A 85 -14.10 -6.14 -16.13
CA LYS A 85 -15.47 -6.10 -16.67
C LYS A 85 -16.42 -7.05 -15.94
N ALA A 86 -15.90 -7.97 -15.14
CA ALA A 86 -16.66 -8.76 -14.19
C ALA A 86 -15.83 -9.09 -12.96
N VAL A 87 -16.53 -9.39 -11.85
CA VAL A 87 -15.95 -9.70 -10.55
C VAL A 87 -16.58 -11.00 -10.05
N PHE A 88 -15.76 -12.02 -9.84
CA PHE A 88 -16.16 -13.31 -9.25
C PHE A 88 -15.58 -13.44 -7.86
N ALA A 89 -16.31 -14.10 -6.97
CA ALA A 89 -15.83 -14.44 -5.64
C ALA A 89 -16.26 -15.85 -5.22
N ASN A 90 -15.38 -16.58 -4.55
CA ASN A 90 -15.75 -17.81 -3.87
C ASN A 90 -16.77 -17.54 -2.77
N PHE A 91 -17.84 -18.32 -2.71
CA PHE A 91 -18.75 -18.31 -1.57
C PHE A 91 -19.17 -19.72 -1.15
N TYR A 92 -18.57 -20.22 -0.06
CA TYR A 92 -18.76 -21.59 0.43
C TYR A 92 -19.19 -21.57 1.89
N HIS A 93 -20.33 -22.18 2.21
CA HIS A 93 -20.86 -22.32 3.58
C HIS A 93 -20.72 -21.06 4.46
N GLN A 94 -21.20 -19.92 3.97
CA GLN A 94 -21.16 -18.64 4.71
C GLN A 94 -19.74 -18.08 4.93
N GLU A 95 -18.71 -18.57 4.24
CA GLU A 95 -17.42 -17.89 4.19
C GLU A 95 -17.49 -16.70 3.23
N PHE A 96 -17.78 -15.52 3.78
CA PHE A 96 -17.91 -14.25 3.05
C PHE A 96 -16.57 -13.60 2.70
N ASN A 97 -15.46 -14.02 3.28
CA ASN A 97 -14.13 -13.41 3.12
C ASN A 97 -13.72 -13.07 1.66
N SER A 98 -13.95 -13.94 0.67
CA SER A 98 -13.66 -13.63 -0.74
C SER A 98 -14.63 -12.59 -1.31
N VAL A 99 -15.91 -12.66 -0.94
CA VAL A 99 -16.94 -11.69 -1.36
C VAL A 99 -16.62 -10.32 -0.78
N GLU A 100 -16.25 -10.26 0.50
CA GLU A 100 -15.88 -9.03 1.19
C GLU A 100 -14.60 -8.41 0.63
N LEU A 101 -13.62 -9.22 0.21
CA LEU A 101 -12.42 -8.71 -0.44
C LEU A 101 -12.76 -8.05 -1.79
N ALA A 102 -13.63 -8.69 -2.57
CA ALA A 102 -13.99 -8.23 -3.90
C ALA A 102 -14.95 -7.04 -3.92
N ARG A 103 -15.73 -6.85 -2.85
CA ARG A 103 -16.84 -5.89 -2.78
C ARG A 103 -16.41 -4.43 -3.01
N PRO A 104 -15.38 -3.87 -2.35
CA PRO A 104 -14.98 -2.48 -2.59
C PRO A 104 -14.60 -2.20 -4.05
N LEU A 105 -13.92 -3.15 -4.70
CA LEU A 105 -13.63 -3.06 -6.13
C LEU A 105 -14.92 -3.09 -6.94
N ALA A 106 -15.78 -4.09 -6.75
CA ALA A 106 -17.02 -4.24 -7.51
C ALA A 106 -17.92 -3.00 -7.42
N GLU A 107 -18.13 -2.47 -6.21
CA GLU A 107 -18.91 -1.26 -5.96
C GLU A 107 -18.31 -0.04 -6.68
N ASN A 108 -17.00 0.17 -6.58
CA ASN A 108 -16.31 1.27 -7.28
C ASN A 108 -16.39 1.12 -8.81
N LEU A 109 -16.48 -0.11 -9.31
CA LEU A 109 -16.62 -0.37 -10.73
C LEU A 109 -18.07 -0.29 -11.24
N GLY A 110 -19.05 -0.24 -10.34
CA GLY A 110 -20.48 -0.37 -10.68
C GLY A 110 -20.85 -1.79 -11.16
N LEU A 111 -20.14 -2.81 -10.68
CA LEU A 111 -20.32 -4.22 -11.04
C LEU A 111 -20.87 -5.02 -9.85
N PRO A 112 -21.67 -6.08 -10.08
CA PRO A 112 -22.03 -7.02 -9.03
C PRO A 112 -20.85 -7.96 -8.70
N VAL A 113 -20.83 -8.49 -7.48
CA VAL A 113 -19.97 -9.62 -7.11
C VAL A 113 -20.69 -10.94 -7.44
N ILE A 114 -20.23 -11.65 -8.47
CA ILE A 114 -20.77 -12.94 -8.87
C ILE A 114 -20.26 -14.01 -7.90
N SER A 115 -21.15 -14.53 -7.04
CA SER A 115 -20.81 -15.42 -5.92
C SER A 115 -21.59 -16.73 -5.90
N ASP A 116 -22.21 -17.11 -7.03
CA ASP A 116 -22.95 -18.38 -7.19
C ASP A 116 -22.04 -19.62 -7.26
N TYR A 117 -20.72 -19.42 -7.20
CA TYR A 117 -19.70 -20.44 -7.40
C TYR A 117 -18.77 -20.53 -6.18
N ASN A 118 -18.17 -21.70 -6.01
CA ASN A 118 -17.30 -21.94 -4.86
C ASN A 118 -16.24 -22.99 -5.12
N ARG A 119 -15.30 -23.05 -4.18
CA ARG A 119 -14.13 -23.93 -4.20
C ARG A 119 -14.42 -25.43 -4.30
N ALA A 120 -15.64 -25.89 -3.99
CA ALA A 120 -16.00 -27.30 -4.11
C ALA A 120 -16.28 -27.73 -5.57
N ASN A 121 -16.46 -26.78 -6.48
CA ASN A 121 -16.65 -27.04 -7.91
C ASN A 121 -15.97 -25.96 -8.76
N ASN A 122 -14.63 -26.01 -8.79
CA ASN A 122 -13.80 -25.08 -9.55
C ASN A 122 -14.08 -25.16 -11.07
N THR A 123 -14.35 -26.35 -11.62
CA THR A 123 -14.68 -26.52 -13.04
C THR A 123 -15.91 -25.71 -13.45
N ARG A 124 -16.97 -25.71 -12.63
CA ARG A 124 -18.16 -24.89 -12.88
C ARG A 124 -17.86 -23.38 -12.78
N ALA A 125 -17.02 -22.98 -11.83
CA ALA A 125 -16.59 -21.60 -11.69
C ALA A 125 -15.76 -21.14 -12.92
N ALA A 126 -14.78 -21.94 -13.34
CA ALA A 126 -13.95 -21.68 -14.50
C ALA A 126 -14.77 -21.54 -15.78
N SER A 127 -15.72 -22.44 -16.02
CA SER A 127 -16.63 -22.35 -17.18
C SER A 127 -17.43 -21.04 -17.20
N ALA A 128 -17.92 -20.59 -16.05
CA ALA A 128 -18.62 -19.31 -15.94
C ALA A 128 -17.70 -18.10 -16.16
N ILE A 129 -16.49 -18.16 -15.61
CA ILE A 129 -15.46 -17.12 -15.80
C ILE A 129 -15.07 -17.00 -17.28
N LEU A 130 -14.81 -18.13 -17.96
CA LEU A 130 -14.46 -18.16 -19.39
C LEU A 130 -15.61 -17.67 -20.27
N THR A 131 -16.85 -18.03 -19.93
CA THR A 131 -18.05 -17.48 -20.60
C THR A 131 -18.09 -15.97 -20.45
N LYS A 132 -17.86 -15.45 -19.23
CA LYS A 132 -17.89 -14.01 -18.95
C LYS A 132 -16.75 -13.25 -19.63
N LEU A 133 -15.58 -13.88 -19.71
CA LEU A 133 -14.43 -13.36 -20.45
C LEU A 133 -14.79 -13.18 -21.93
N ALA A 134 -15.38 -14.20 -22.55
CA ALA A 134 -15.81 -14.15 -23.95
C ALA A 134 -16.92 -13.12 -24.20
N GLU A 135 -17.91 -13.00 -23.29
CA GLU A 135 -18.99 -12.02 -23.38
C GLU A 135 -18.49 -10.57 -23.30
N THR A 136 -17.59 -10.30 -22.35
CA THR A 136 -17.16 -8.92 -22.03
C THR A 136 -15.95 -8.46 -22.81
N ARG A 137 -15.16 -9.41 -23.36
CA ARG A 137 -13.90 -9.15 -24.08
C ARG A 137 -12.95 -8.25 -23.28
N GLY A 138 -13.02 -8.32 -21.96
CA GLY A 138 -12.22 -7.51 -21.06
C GLY A 138 -11.87 -8.26 -19.78
N PRO A 139 -10.96 -7.69 -18.97
CA PRO A 139 -10.37 -8.44 -17.86
C PRO A 139 -11.39 -8.90 -16.83
N ILE A 140 -11.12 -10.03 -16.17
CA ILE A 140 -11.98 -10.57 -15.11
C ILE A 140 -11.19 -10.60 -13.81
N PHE A 141 -11.79 -10.13 -12.71
CA PHE A 141 -11.22 -10.24 -11.37
C PHE A 141 -11.88 -11.39 -10.63
N VAL A 142 -11.07 -12.19 -9.91
CA VAL A 142 -11.52 -13.38 -9.19
C VAL A 142 -10.89 -13.40 -7.79
N ALA A 143 -11.71 -13.30 -6.74
CA ALA A 143 -11.28 -13.54 -5.36
C ALA A 143 -11.59 -14.97 -4.94
N TRP A 144 -10.60 -15.75 -4.49
CA TRP A 144 -10.76 -17.19 -4.28
C TRP A 144 -10.10 -17.70 -2.99
N GLU A 145 -10.28 -19.00 -2.71
CA GLU A 145 -9.69 -19.66 -1.55
C GLU A 145 -8.33 -20.29 -1.89
N HIS A 146 -7.32 -20.02 -1.05
CA HIS A 146 -5.90 -20.31 -1.34
C HIS A 146 -5.64 -21.77 -1.72
N LYS A 147 -6.26 -22.74 -1.05
CA LYS A 147 -6.03 -24.16 -1.36
C LYS A 147 -6.58 -24.57 -2.72
N ASN A 148 -7.50 -23.78 -3.27
CA ASN A 148 -8.22 -24.08 -4.50
C ASN A 148 -7.89 -23.14 -5.67
N ILE A 149 -7.04 -22.13 -5.47
CA ILE A 149 -6.62 -21.24 -6.58
C ILE A 149 -5.94 -22.02 -7.68
N VAL A 150 -4.96 -22.87 -7.35
CA VAL A 150 -4.25 -23.65 -8.39
C VAL A 150 -5.19 -24.60 -9.13
N ASN A 151 -6.17 -25.21 -8.44
CA ASN A 151 -7.20 -26.04 -9.08
C ASN A 151 -8.06 -25.21 -10.04
N LEU A 152 -8.49 -24.01 -9.61
CA LEU A 152 -9.24 -23.09 -10.47
C LEU A 152 -8.42 -22.65 -11.69
N VAL A 153 -7.13 -22.35 -11.52
CA VAL A 153 -6.23 -21.97 -12.61
C VAL A 153 -6.07 -23.11 -13.62
N HIS A 154 -5.97 -24.36 -13.15
CA HIS A 154 -6.00 -25.54 -14.02
C HIS A 154 -7.32 -25.68 -14.77
N ASP A 155 -8.45 -25.51 -14.10
CA ASP A 155 -9.78 -25.55 -14.73
C ASP A 155 -10.00 -24.40 -15.73
N LEU A 156 -9.29 -23.27 -15.58
CA LEU A 156 -9.23 -22.16 -16.54
C LEU A 156 -8.32 -22.47 -17.75
N GLY A 157 -7.68 -23.65 -17.78
CA GLY A 157 -6.84 -24.10 -18.88
C GLY A 157 -5.37 -23.67 -18.79
N CYS A 158 -4.95 -23.07 -17.68
CA CYS A 158 -3.56 -22.66 -17.45
C CYS A 158 -2.81 -23.65 -16.56
N SER A 159 -1.56 -23.95 -16.90
CA SER A 159 -0.71 -24.83 -16.11
C SER A 159 0.76 -24.55 -16.34
N CYS A 160 1.46 -24.06 -15.31
CA CYS A 160 2.91 -23.90 -15.33
C CYS A 160 3.58 -24.67 -14.17
N PRO A 161 4.77 -25.27 -14.36
CA PRO A 161 5.47 -26.01 -13.31
C PRO A 161 5.79 -25.16 -12.07
N TRP A 162 6.05 -23.87 -12.26
CA TRP A 162 6.38 -22.96 -11.16
C TRP A 162 5.21 -22.70 -10.21
N MET A 163 3.96 -23.07 -10.54
CA MET A 163 2.82 -22.92 -9.62
C MET A 163 2.85 -23.87 -8.42
N GLU A 164 3.70 -24.90 -8.50
CA GLU A 164 3.78 -25.99 -7.55
C GLU A 164 3.83 -25.53 -6.07
N PRO A 165 4.57 -24.48 -5.67
CA PRO A 165 4.61 -24.00 -4.28
C PRO A 165 3.26 -23.49 -3.73
N TRP A 166 2.34 -23.10 -4.60
CA TRP A 166 1.01 -22.56 -4.24
C TRP A 166 -0.10 -23.62 -4.25
N ALA A 167 0.20 -24.86 -4.60
CA ALA A 167 -0.82 -25.90 -4.75
C ALA A 167 -1.32 -26.44 -3.39
N GLY A 168 -2.64 -26.43 -3.20
CA GLY A 168 -3.29 -27.03 -2.03
C GLY A 168 -2.84 -26.40 -0.72
N THR A 169 -2.39 -27.22 0.23
CA THR A 169 -1.95 -26.75 1.56
C THR A 169 -0.54 -26.16 1.58
N ARG A 170 0.13 -26.07 0.42
CA ARG A 170 1.52 -25.63 0.32
C ARG A 170 1.64 -24.11 0.22
N TRP A 171 0.59 -23.44 -0.24
CA TRP A 171 0.46 -21.98 -0.14
C TRP A 171 0.56 -21.57 1.35
N PRO A 172 1.55 -20.77 1.75
CA PRO A 172 1.71 -20.33 3.13
C PRO A 172 0.46 -19.61 3.65
N LYS A 173 -0.02 -19.96 4.85
CA LYS A 173 -1.21 -19.34 5.45
C LYS A 173 -1.06 -17.83 5.69
N THR A 174 0.16 -17.36 5.83
CA THR A 174 0.51 -15.94 6.05
C THR A 174 0.71 -15.15 4.76
N ASP A 175 0.73 -15.82 3.61
CA ASP A 175 0.92 -15.18 2.31
C ASP A 175 -0.43 -14.80 1.69
N PHE A 176 -0.71 -13.50 1.66
CA PHE A 176 -1.92 -12.92 1.09
C PHE A 176 -1.61 -12.01 -0.11
N ASP A 177 -0.35 -11.94 -0.54
CA ASP A 177 0.13 -10.84 -1.38
C ASP A 177 0.18 -11.21 -2.88
N GLU A 178 0.14 -12.50 -3.20
CA GLU A 178 0.32 -12.98 -4.56
C GLU A 178 -0.96 -12.88 -5.41
N ILE A 179 -0.80 -12.36 -6.62
CA ILE A 179 -1.81 -12.22 -7.67
C ILE A 179 -1.36 -13.06 -8.87
N PHE A 180 -2.20 -14.03 -9.25
CA PHE A 180 -2.04 -14.74 -10.52
C PHE A 180 -2.66 -13.91 -11.64
N ILE A 181 -1.90 -13.70 -12.72
CA ILE A 181 -2.36 -13.02 -13.92
C ILE A 181 -2.35 -14.03 -15.06
N LEU A 182 -3.52 -14.44 -15.51
CA LEU A 182 -3.68 -15.37 -16.63
C LEU A 182 -3.94 -14.56 -17.90
N GLY A 183 -3.19 -14.86 -18.96
CA GLY A 183 -3.40 -14.33 -20.29
C GLY A 183 -3.97 -15.40 -21.21
N LEU A 184 -5.18 -15.20 -21.70
CA LEU A 184 -5.85 -16.12 -22.61
C LEU A 184 -5.92 -15.54 -24.02
N GLN A 185 -5.82 -16.42 -25.01
CA GLN A 185 -6.07 -16.11 -26.41
C GLN A 185 -7.12 -17.08 -26.95
N ALA A 186 -8.28 -16.54 -27.34
CA ALA A 186 -9.39 -17.33 -27.88
C ALA A 186 -9.80 -18.49 -26.94
N GLY A 187 -9.84 -18.22 -25.64
CA GLY A 187 -10.20 -19.21 -24.61
C GLY A 187 -9.11 -20.21 -24.23
N SER A 188 -7.92 -20.15 -24.84
CA SER A 188 -6.76 -20.99 -24.47
C SER A 188 -5.75 -20.18 -23.67
N CYS A 189 -5.10 -20.80 -22.68
CA CYS A 189 -4.02 -20.15 -21.95
C CYS A 189 -2.83 -19.89 -22.89
N ALA A 190 -2.43 -18.62 -23.03
CA ALA A 190 -1.30 -18.20 -23.83
C ALA A 190 -0.09 -17.80 -22.97
N GLY A 191 -0.34 -17.37 -21.73
CA GLY A 191 0.70 -17.03 -20.76
C GLY A 191 0.12 -16.84 -19.38
N MET A 192 0.95 -16.87 -18.36
CA MET A 192 0.52 -16.62 -17.00
C MET A 192 1.69 -16.13 -16.17
N SER A 193 1.48 -15.11 -15.34
CA SER A 193 2.51 -14.61 -14.44
C SER A 193 2.02 -14.50 -13.00
N LEU A 194 2.97 -14.28 -12.10
CA LEU A 194 2.73 -14.02 -10.70
C LEU A 194 3.32 -12.67 -10.32
N THR A 195 2.53 -11.85 -9.63
CA THR A 195 2.97 -10.56 -9.12
C THR A 195 2.45 -10.35 -7.70
N GLN A 196 2.97 -9.33 -7.03
CA GLN A 196 2.61 -8.98 -5.67
C GLN A 196 1.73 -7.74 -5.65
N GLU A 197 0.67 -7.78 -4.83
CA GLU A 197 -0.16 -6.61 -4.57
C GLU A 197 0.64 -5.55 -3.82
N GLY A 198 1.53 -5.94 -2.90
CA GLY A 198 2.38 -5.02 -2.15
C GLY A 198 1.65 -4.33 -0.98
N PHE A 199 0.63 -4.99 -0.41
CA PHE A 199 -0.08 -4.45 0.74
C PHE A 199 0.82 -4.54 1.97
N THR A 200 1.46 -3.41 2.23
CA THR A 200 2.12 -3.16 3.50
C THR A 200 1.11 -2.45 4.40
N GLU A 201 1.23 -2.63 5.71
CA GLU A 201 0.49 -1.73 6.60
C GLU A 201 0.83 -0.31 6.17
N SER A 202 -0.19 0.52 5.94
CA SER A 202 0.00 1.95 6.10
C SER A 202 0.44 2.10 7.56
N VAL A 203 1.75 2.10 7.80
CA VAL A 203 2.34 2.36 9.11
C VAL A 203 2.01 3.80 9.42
N MET A 204 0.78 4.07 9.86
CA MET A 204 0.33 5.28 10.54
C MET A 204 1.05 6.54 10.07
N LEU A 205 1.28 6.69 8.77
CA LEU A 205 2.25 7.66 8.30
C LEU A 205 1.63 9.05 8.45
N GLU A 206 0.30 9.13 8.36
CA GLU A 206 -0.49 10.30 8.67
C GLU A 206 -0.51 10.65 10.17
N HIS A 207 -0.48 9.65 11.06
CA HIS A 207 -0.53 9.89 12.51
C HIS A 207 0.85 10.11 13.16
N LEU A 208 1.95 9.74 12.50
CA LEU A 208 3.30 10.02 12.99
C LEU A 208 3.98 11.18 12.25
N ILE A 209 3.85 11.27 10.92
CA ILE A 209 4.55 12.31 10.14
C ILE A 209 3.88 13.66 10.33
N VAL A 210 2.55 13.76 10.33
CA VAL A 210 1.88 15.06 10.48
C VAL A 210 2.25 15.71 11.81
N PRO A 211 2.19 15.02 12.98
CA PRO A 211 2.67 15.62 14.22
C PRO A 211 4.17 15.93 14.17
N VAL A 212 5.03 15.02 13.69
CA VAL A 212 6.48 15.25 13.69
C VAL A 212 6.87 16.44 12.82
N VAL A 213 6.27 16.60 11.63
CA VAL A 213 6.53 17.73 10.73
C VAL A 213 5.97 19.02 11.32
N VAL A 214 4.73 19.00 11.84
CA VAL A 214 4.12 20.18 12.47
C VAL A 214 4.92 20.63 13.70
N TRP A 215 5.28 19.72 14.60
CA TRP A 215 6.09 20.03 15.78
C TRP A 215 7.51 20.50 15.40
N SER A 216 8.11 19.94 14.36
CA SER A 216 9.42 20.38 13.87
C SER A 216 9.38 21.80 13.31
N LEU A 217 8.33 22.16 12.57
CA LEU A 217 8.13 23.52 12.05
C LEU A 217 7.87 24.54 13.17
N VAL A 218 7.10 24.15 14.19
CA VAL A 218 6.86 24.97 15.39
C VAL A 218 8.17 25.22 16.15
N LEU A 219 8.96 24.17 16.39
CA LEU A 219 10.26 24.28 17.06
C LEU A 219 11.26 25.13 16.26
N ALA A 220 11.34 24.93 14.94
CA ALA A 220 12.19 25.74 14.07
C ALA A 220 11.82 27.22 14.09
N SER A 221 10.52 27.53 14.07
CA SER A 221 10.00 28.90 14.17
C SER A 221 10.33 29.54 15.52
N ALA A 222 10.18 28.80 16.61
CA ALA A 222 10.54 29.27 17.95
C ALA A 222 12.05 29.53 18.07
N MET A 223 12.89 28.63 17.55
CA MET A 223 14.34 28.82 17.53
C MET A 223 14.76 30.02 16.66
N LEU A 224 14.08 30.23 15.52
CA LEU A 224 14.33 31.38 14.66
C LEU A 224 13.98 32.70 15.37
N LEU A 225 12.86 32.76 16.08
CA LEU A 225 12.46 33.94 16.87
C LEU A 225 13.46 34.23 17.99
N VAL A 226 13.91 33.20 18.71
CA VAL A 226 14.96 33.34 19.74
C VAL A 226 16.26 33.83 19.10
N TRP A 227 16.66 33.28 17.96
CA TRP A 227 17.85 33.70 17.24
C TRP A 227 17.77 35.15 16.74
N MET A 228 16.63 35.57 16.19
CA MET A 228 16.40 36.95 15.76
C MET A 228 16.50 37.92 16.94
N ARG A 229 15.93 37.54 18.10
CA ARG A 229 15.98 38.34 19.33
C ARG A 229 17.38 38.42 19.91
N CYS A 230 18.17 37.36 19.82
CA CYS A 230 19.58 37.34 20.24
C CYS A 230 20.51 38.13 19.31
N ARG A 231 20.17 38.28 18.02
CA ARG A 231 20.98 39.04 17.06
C ARG A 231 20.65 40.53 16.99
N GLY A 232 19.69 41.02 17.76
CA GLY A 232 19.32 42.44 17.74
C GLY A 232 18.87 42.92 16.36
N VAL A 233 18.32 42.03 15.53
CA VAL A 233 17.73 42.42 14.24
C VAL A 233 16.42 43.13 14.54
N HIS A 234 16.50 44.43 14.80
CA HIS A 234 15.34 45.29 14.83
C HIS A 234 14.71 45.32 13.43
N ALA A 235 13.40 45.18 13.36
CA ALA A 235 12.63 45.39 12.13
C ALA A 235 12.97 46.78 11.58
N PRO A 236 13.04 46.96 10.25
CA PRO A 236 13.31 48.28 9.67
C PRO A 236 12.24 49.27 10.13
N ASP A 237 12.68 50.37 10.75
CA ASP A 237 11.83 51.40 11.31
C ASP A 237 10.88 51.95 10.24
N SER A 238 9.60 51.99 10.58
CA SER A 238 8.54 52.65 9.80
C SER A 238 8.83 54.15 9.69
N PRO A 239 8.68 54.79 8.51
CA PRO A 239 9.11 56.17 8.29
C PRO A 239 8.15 57.25 8.81
N TYR A 240 7.23 56.95 9.73
CA TYR A 240 6.38 57.98 10.34
C TYR A 240 6.83 58.29 11.76
N GLY A 241 7.65 59.33 11.87
CA GLY A 241 8.07 59.91 13.13
C GLY A 241 6.94 60.68 13.83
N SER A 242 6.95 60.63 15.15
CA SER A 242 6.64 61.79 15.97
C SER A 242 7.45 61.68 17.26
N ALA A 243 8.19 62.75 17.53
CA ALA A 243 9.02 62.91 18.71
C ALA A 243 8.12 63.15 19.93
N PHE A 244 8.34 62.39 21.01
CA PHE A 244 8.09 62.87 22.36
C PHE A 244 9.02 62.16 23.34
N ASP A 245 9.53 62.96 24.26
CA ASP A 245 10.72 62.74 25.06
C ASP A 245 10.41 62.08 26.42
N SER A 246 11.46 61.49 26.97
CA SER A 246 11.76 61.27 28.39
C SER A 246 11.35 59.96 29.11
N SER A 247 12.41 59.37 29.67
CA SER A 247 12.52 58.61 30.92
C SER A 247 12.39 57.07 30.89
N SER A 248 13.58 56.46 31.04
CA SER A 248 13.89 55.27 31.85
C SER A 248 13.06 54.01 31.64
N GLN A 249 13.67 52.96 31.06
CA GLN A 249 13.81 51.67 31.74
C GLN A 249 14.80 50.75 31.01
N ALA A 250 15.45 49.92 31.83
CA ALA A 250 16.65 49.16 31.54
C ALA A 250 16.48 48.04 30.51
N SER A 251 17.47 47.90 29.62
CA SER A 251 17.68 46.71 28.79
C SER A 251 18.33 45.59 29.62
N PRO A 252 17.84 44.34 29.56
CA PRO A 252 18.57 43.20 30.09
C PRO A 252 19.68 42.81 29.11
N THR A 253 20.92 42.89 29.56
CA THR A 253 22.08 42.34 28.87
C THR A 253 22.03 40.81 28.95
N CYS A 254 22.07 40.16 27.79
CA CYS A 254 22.27 38.71 27.70
C CYS A 254 23.75 38.44 28.04
N SER A 255 24.08 38.22 29.31
CA SER A 255 25.42 37.83 29.71
C SER A 255 25.66 36.36 29.34
N ARG A 256 26.83 36.12 28.75
CA ARG A 256 27.36 34.79 28.47
C ARG A 256 28.04 34.31 29.75
N ASP A 257 27.32 33.59 30.61
CA ASP A 257 27.93 32.93 31.75
C ASP A 257 28.03 31.43 31.48
N SER A 258 29.21 31.04 31.00
CA SER A 258 29.64 29.65 30.91
C SER A 258 30.17 29.22 32.27
N ARG A 259 29.32 28.64 33.12
CA ARG A 259 29.77 27.81 34.24
C ARG A 259 29.01 26.51 34.32
N ALA A 260 29.81 25.47 34.41
CA ALA A 260 29.47 24.08 34.62
C ALA A 260 28.56 23.89 35.83
N PHE A 261 27.58 22.99 35.67
CA PHE A 261 27.02 22.23 36.78
C PHE A 261 27.05 20.75 36.39
N SER A 262 27.84 20.02 37.17
CA SER A 262 27.86 18.58 37.33
C SER A 262 26.52 18.05 37.89
N GLU A 263 26.03 16.96 37.29
CA GLU A 263 25.34 15.75 37.83
C GLU A 263 24.58 15.78 39.19
N PRO A 264 23.51 14.96 39.39
CA PRO A 264 23.54 13.49 39.14
C PRO A 264 22.24 12.75 38.72
N LEU A 265 22.50 11.56 38.16
CA LEU A 265 21.78 10.28 38.27
C LEU A 265 20.35 10.28 38.87
N LEU A 266 19.37 9.91 38.04
CA LEU A 266 18.13 9.27 38.49
C LEU A 266 18.12 7.80 38.04
N LYS A 267 18.15 6.89 39.02
CA LYS A 267 17.86 5.47 38.87
C LYS A 267 16.35 5.29 38.71
N VAL A 268 15.95 4.49 37.73
CA VAL A 268 14.61 3.90 37.63
C VAL A 268 14.70 2.48 38.20
N VAL A 269 13.81 2.16 39.12
CA VAL A 269 13.43 0.80 39.54
C VAL A 269 12.17 0.43 38.78
#